data_AF-A0A1A9S5U7-F1
#
_entry.id   AF-A0A1A9S5U7-F1
#
_cell.length_a   1.000
_cell.length_b   1.000
_cell.length_c   1.000
_cell.angle_alpha   90.00
_cell.angle_beta   90.00
_cell.angle_gamma   90.00
#
_symmetry.space_group_name_H-M   'P 1'
#
loop_
_entity.id
_entity.type
_entity.pdbx_description
1 polymer ?
#
loop_
_entity_poly.entity_id
_entity_poly.type
_entity_poly.pdbx_seq_one_letter_code
_entity_poly.pdbx_strand_id
1 'polypeptide(L)'
;MTRQFKFGDRVQDADGKQFVFLRGYLSSCTVAGEDGRTYDYLTNRLQPVQHPDTGRLDWLAAQDDIDITLGRAVKFKPCLRAHIDAAMQAQAAEAEAT
;
A
#
# COMPACT_ATOMS: atom_id res chain seq x y z
N MET A 1 3.17 18.73 -3.81
CA MET A 1 2.45 17.45 -3.99
C MET A 1 3.00 16.46 -2.97
N THR A 2 2.34 16.32 -1.83
CA THR A 2 2.65 15.28 -0.85
C THR A 2 2.15 13.96 -1.41
N ARG A 3 3.08 13.11 -1.85
CA ARG A 3 2.76 11.77 -2.35
C ARG A 3 2.24 10.96 -1.16
N GLN A 4 0.94 10.65 -1.15
CA GLN A 4 0.33 9.82 -0.12
C GLN A 4 0.68 8.36 -0.41
N PHE A 5 1.34 7.70 0.54
CA PHE A 5 1.64 6.27 0.44
C PHE A 5 0.35 5.46 0.48
N LYS A 6 0.32 4.37 -0.28
CA LYS A 6 -0.78 3.41 -0.33
C LYS A 6 -0.34 2.08 0.26
N PHE A 7 -1.31 1.29 0.73
CA PHE A 7 -1.08 -0.07 1.17
C PHE A 7 -0.29 -0.87 0.11
N GLY A 8 0.78 -1.53 0.55
CA GLY A 8 1.64 -2.33 -0.31
C GLY A 8 2.71 -1.54 -1.08
N ASP A 9 2.82 -0.22 -0.88
CA ASP A 9 3.95 0.55 -1.39
C ASP A 9 5.25 0.10 -0.72
N ARG A 10 6.31 -0.06 -1.50
CA ARG A 10 7.66 -0.24 -0.96
C ARG A 10 8.22 1.13 -0.60
N VAL A 11 8.66 1.27 0.64
CA VAL A 11 9.22 2.50 1.19
C VAL A 11 10.59 2.23 1.78
N GLN A 12 11.45 3.24 1.80
CA GLN A 12 12.82 3.15 2.29
C GLN A 12 13.10 4.27 3.28
N ASP A 13 13.80 3.95 4.35
CA ASP A 13 14.29 4.90 5.35
C ASP A 13 15.65 5.50 4.94
N ALA A 14 16.12 6.53 5.65
CA ALA A 14 17.39 7.21 5.40
C ALA A 14 18.61 6.27 5.46
N ASP A 15 18.53 5.20 6.27
CA ASP A 15 19.56 4.18 6.39
C ASP A 15 19.53 3.13 5.24
N GLY A 16 18.62 3.31 4.27
CA GLY A 16 18.48 2.41 3.13
C GLY A 16 17.67 1.14 3.40
N LYS A 17 17.15 0.95 4.62
CA LYS A 17 16.28 -0.18 4.96
C LYS A 17 14.92 -0.04 4.28
N GLN A 18 14.45 -1.13 3.64
CA GLN A 18 13.19 -1.16 2.92
C GLN A 18 12.07 -1.81 3.75
N PHE A 19 10.85 -1.34 3.53
CA PHE A 19 9.65 -1.78 4.21
C PHE A 19 8.45 -1.76 3.25
N VAL A 20 7.37 -2.40 3.67
CA VAL A 20 6.06 -2.32 3.00
C VAL A 20 5.15 -1.43 3.83
N PHE A 21 4.57 -0.40 3.20
CA PHE A 21 3.61 0.49 3.86
C PHE A 21 2.29 -0.24 4.12
N LEU A 22 1.80 -0.17 5.37
CA LEU A 22 0.52 -0.76 5.76
C LEU A 22 -0.56 0.29 5.95
N ARG A 23 -0.33 1.29 6.81
CA ARG A 23 -1.32 2.35 7.08
C ARG A 23 -0.65 3.64 7.52
N GLY A 24 -1.30 4.76 7.21
CA GLY A 24 -0.94 6.07 7.73
C GLY A 24 -1.87 6.47 8.87
N TYR A 25 -1.33 7.14 9.90
CA TYR A 25 -2.09 7.75 10.97
C TYR A 25 -1.50 9.13 11.28
N LEU A 26 -2.22 10.20 10.92
CA LEU A 26 -1.74 11.58 11.04
C LEU A 26 -0.35 11.76 10.38
N SER A 27 0.67 12.03 11.19
CA SER A 27 2.06 12.26 10.77
C SER A 27 2.94 11.00 10.86
N SER A 28 2.38 9.89 11.35
CA SER A 28 3.05 8.60 11.44
C SER A 28 2.43 7.58 10.49
N CYS A 29 3.11 6.46 10.34
CA CYS A 29 2.66 5.33 9.55
C CYS A 29 3.23 4.03 10.12
N THR A 30 2.49 2.96 9.93
CA THR A 30 2.93 1.61 10.27
C THR A 30 3.42 0.92 9.01
N VAL A 31 4.61 0.33 9.09
CA VAL A 31 5.26 -0.38 7.99
C VAL A 31 5.68 -1.78 8.43
N ALA A 32 5.66 -2.75 7.51
CA ALA A 32 6.14 -4.10 7.75
C ALA A 32 7.59 -4.25 7.24
N GLY A 33 8.46 -4.78 8.09
CA GLY A 33 9.80 -5.21 7.71
C GLY A 33 9.82 -6.62 7.11
N GLU A 34 10.93 -6.95 6.46
CA GLU A 34 11.19 -8.31 5.94
C GLU A 34 11.25 -9.38 7.05
N ASP A 35 11.54 -8.96 8.28
CA ASP A 35 11.51 -9.81 9.47
C ASP A 35 10.08 -10.15 9.96
N GLY A 36 9.06 -9.69 9.24
CA GLY A 36 7.65 -9.93 9.55
C GLY A 36 7.12 -9.09 10.71
N ARG A 37 7.93 -8.16 11.24
CA ARG A 37 7.52 -7.24 12.32
C ARG A 37 6.99 -5.94 11.75
N THR A 38 6.10 -5.31 12.49
CA THR A 38 5.59 -3.97 12.19
C THR A 38 6.35 -2.92 12.98
N TYR A 39 6.60 -1.78 12.34
CA TYR A 39 7.29 -0.63 12.91
C TYR A 39 6.49 0.63 12.65
N ASP A 40 6.50 1.56 13.61
CA ASP A 40 5.93 2.88 13.43
C ASP A 40 7.02 3.87 13.05
N TYR A 41 6.78 4.60 11.97
CA TYR A 41 7.68 5.60 11.39
C TYR A 41 6.96 6.92 11.20
N LEU A 42 7.71 8.02 11.27
CA LEU A 42 7.19 9.30 10.77
C LEU A 42 7.11 9.24 9.23
N THR A 43 5.96 9.59 8.68
CA THR A 43 5.70 9.50 7.23
C THR A 43 6.71 10.30 6.41
N ASN A 44 7.24 11.39 6.96
CA ASN A 44 8.24 12.24 6.29
C ASN A 44 9.67 11.68 6.32
N ARG A 45 9.93 10.60 7.05
CA ARG A 45 11.23 9.91 7.09
C ARG A 45 11.36 8.83 6.02
N LEU A 46 10.24 8.46 5.40
CA LEU A 46 10.19 7.41 4.40
C LEU A 46 10.15 8.01 2.99
N GLN A 47 10.83 7.35 2.07
CA GLN A 47 10.79 7.66 0.65
C GLN A 47 10.22 6.49 -0.14
N PRO A 48 9.39 6.74 -1.16
CA PRO A 48 8.86 5.66 -2.00
C PRO A 48 9.98 5.05 -2.84
N VAL A 49 10.10 3.73 -2.81
CA VAL A 49 10.94 2.97 -3.73
C VAL A 49 10.11 2.68 -4.97
N GLN A 50 10.54 3.18 -6.13
CA GLN A 50 9.94 2.80 -7.40
C GLN A 50 10.29 1.35 -7.71
N HIS A 51 9.45 0.41 -7.27
CA HIS A 51 9.56 -0.97 -7.67
C HIS A 51 8.81 -1.17 -9.00
N PRO A 52 9.36 -1.93 -9.97
CA PRO A 52 8.66 -2.24 -11.22
C PRO A 52 7.28 -2.84 -10.97
N ASP A 53 7.08 -3.60 -9.90
CA ASP A 53 5.76 -4.14 -9.55
C ASP A 53 4.77 -3.06 -9.06
N THR A 54 5.24 -2.02 -8.36
CA THR A 54 4.39 -0.88 -7.97
C THR A 54 3.91 -0.13 -9.20
N GLY A 55 4.81 0.11 -10.17
CA GLY A 55 4.46 0.72 -11.45
C GLY A 55 3.50 -0.14 -12.27
N ARG A 56 3.66 -1.47 -12.23
CA ARG A 56 2.73 -2.41 -12.89
C ARG A 56 1.36 -2.40 -12.24
N LEU A 57 1.26 -2.30 -10.92
CA LEU A 57 0.00 -2.24 -10.19
C LEU A 57 -0.72 -0.90 -10.39
N ASP A 58 0.00 0.22 -10.42
CA ASP A 58 -0.59 1.52 -10.75
C ASP A 58 -1.03 1.59 -12.21
N TRP A 59 -0.25 1.02 -13.15
CA TRP A 59 -0.68 0.88 -14.56
C TRP A 59 -1.95 0.05 -14.66
N LEU A 60 -1.98 -1.12 -14.03
CA LEU A 60 -3.14 -2.01 -14.01
C LEU A 60 -4.37 -1.35 -13.40
N ALA A 61 -4.17 -0.53 -12.35
CA ALA A 61 -5.25 0.18 -11.71
C ALA A 61 -5.86 1.31 -12.55
N ALA A 62 -5.11 1.80 -13.54
CA ALA A 62 -5.55 2.85 -14.46
C ALA A 62 -6.27 2.30 -15.72
N GLN A 63 -6.35 0.98 -15.89
CA GLN A 63 -6.92 0.38 -17.10
C GLN A 63 -8.40 0.01 -16.91
N ASP A 64 -9.34 0.94 -17.10
CA ASP A 64 -10.79 0.70 -16.87
C ASP A 64 -11.43 -0.47 -17.66
N ASP A 65 -10.78 -0.91 -18.75
CA ASP A 65 -11.30 -1.94 -19.67
C ASP A 65 -10.64 -3.32 -19.56
N ILE A 66 -9.74 -3.54 -18.60
CA ILE A 66 -9.08 -4.85 -18.44
C ILE A 66 -9.80 -5.69 -17.39
N ASP A 67 -10.58 -6.66 -17.86
CA ASP A 67 -11.16 -7.73 -17.03
C ASP A 67 -10.08 -8.82 -16.82
N ILE A 68 -9.41 -8.81 -15.66
CA ILE A 68 -8.47 -9.89 -15.32
C ILE A 68 -9.25 -11.04 -14.70
N THR A 69 -9.20 -12.19 -15.38
CA THR A 69 -9.79 -13.43 -14.87
C THR A 69 -8.69 -14.27 -14.23
N LEU A 70 -8.62 -14.28 -12.90
CA LEU A 70 -7.71 -15.16 -12.15
C LEU A 70 -8.43 -16.48 -11.83
N GLY A 71 -8.17 -17.52 -12.62
CA GLY A 71 -8.84 -18.82 -12.50
C GLY A 71 -10.34 -18.76 -12.87
N ARG A 72 -11.14 -19.72 -12.40
CA ARG A 72 -12.54 -19.89 -12.85
C ARG A 72 -13.55 -18.91 -12.22
N ALA A 73 -13.15 -18.05 -11.27
CA ALA A 73 -14.12 -17.40 -10.38
C ALA A 73 -13.87 -15.94 -10.01
N VAL A 74 -12.72 -15.32 -10.32
CA VAL A 74 -12.47 -13.94 -9.86
C VAL A 74 -12.26 -13.01 -11.04
N LYS A 75 -13.28 -12.18 -11.31
CA LYS A 75 -13.21 -11.04 -12.22
C LYS A 75 -12.77 -9.82 -11.42
N PHE A 76 -11.60 -9.30 -11.76
CA PHE A 76 -11.03 -8.14 -11.09
C PHE A 76 -11.30 -6.89 -11.93
N LYS A 77 -12.09 -5.95 -11.39
CA LYS A 77 -12.23 -4.61 -11.97
C LYS A 77 -11.00 -3.77 -11.63
N PRO A 78 -10.48 -2.98 -12.57
CA PRO A 78 -9.18 -2.30 -12.51
C PRO A 78 -9.01 -1.36 -11.31
N CYS A 79 -10.06 -0.73 -10.79
CA CYS A 79 -9.97 0.18 -9.65
C CYS A 79 -9.64 -0.47 -8.26
N LEU A 80 -9.09 -1.69 -8.23
CA LEU A 80 -8.78 -2.47 -7.02
C LEU A 80 -7.83 -1.82 -6.04
N ARG A 81 -6.76 -1.15 -6.49
CA ARG A 81 -5.72 -0.66 -5.55
C ARG A 81 -6.26 0.40 -4.60
N ALA A 82 -7.11 1.30 -5.09
CA ALA A 82 -7.77 2.30 -4.25
C ALA A 82 -8.83 1.68 -3.33
N HIS A 83 -9.61 0.71 -3.80
CA HIS A 83 -10.61 0.03 -2.99
C HIS A 83 -9.99 -0.86 -1.90
N ILE A 84 -8.87 -1.54 -2.21
CA ILE A 84 -8.12 -2.34 -1.24
C ILE A 84 -7.49 -1.43 -0.18
N ASP A 85 -6.90 -0.31 -0.58
CA ASP A 85 -6.35 0.68 0.36
C ASP A 85 -7.45 1.23 1.29
N ALA A 86 -8.60 1.61 0.74
CA ALA A 86 -9.75 2.08 1.53
C ALA A 86 -10.29 1.00 2.48
N ALA A 87 -10.41 -0.26 2.03
CA ALA A 87 -10.87 -1.36 2.86
C ALA A 87 -9.89 -1.69 4.00
N MET A 88 -8.59 -1.68 3.72
CA MET A 88 -7.54 -1.90 4.73
C MET A 88 -7.52 -0.77 5.77
N GLN A 89 -7.68 0.49 5.34
CA GLN A 89 -7.77 1.62 6.27
C GLN A 89 -9.03 1.54 7.15
N ALA A 90 -10.17 1.15 6.59
CA ALA A 90 -11.42 0.98 7.35
C ALA A 90 -11.29 -0.12 8.41
N GLN A 91 -10.75 -1.28 8.05
CA GLN A 91 -10.48 -2.38 9.00
C GLN A 91 -9.48 -1.98 10.09
N ALA A 92 -8.45 -1.23 9.73
CA ALA A 92 -7.47 -0.75 10.69
C ALA A 92 -8.07 0.26 11.69
N ALA A 93 -9.03 1.07 11.28
CA ALA A 93 -9.74 1.99 12.18
C ALA A 93 -10.72 1.25 13.11
N GLU A 94 -11.38 0.19 12.63
CA GLU A 94 -12.29 -0.64 13.41
C GLU A 94 -11.58 -1.43 14.52
N ALA A 95 -10.37 -1.95 14.22
CA ALA A 95 -9.53 -2.66 15.18
C ALA A 95 -8.99 -1.77 16.33
N GLU A 96 -8.95 -0.46 16.14
CA GLU A 96 -8.45 0.51 17.13
C GLU A 96 -9.57 1.06 18.03
N ALA A 97 -10.84 0.81 17.65
CA ALA A 97 -12.04 1.25 18.37
C ALA A 97 -12.62 0.19 19.34
N THR A 98 -11.99 -0.99 19.42
CA THR A 98 -12.38 -2.11 20.30
C THR A 98 -11.38 -2.28 21.43
#